data_AF-A0A0N4YAA4-F1
#
_entry.id   AF-A0A0N4YAA4-F1
#
_cell.length_a   1.000
_cell.length_b   1.000
_cell.length_c   1.000
_cell.angle_alpha   90.00
_cell.angle_beta   90.00
_cell.angle_gamma   90.00
#
_symmetry.space_group_name_H-M   'P 1'
#
loop_
_entity.id
_entity.type
_entity.pdbx_description
1 polymer ?
#
loop_
_entity_poly.entity_id
_entity_poly.type
_entity_poly.pdbx_seq_one_letter_code
_entity_poly.pdbx_strand_id
1 'polypeptide(L)'
;MKTRKFWIIVTTNGAQPNGNLKCDFPQWNGLCDRLLAAYRHNEKAIRELGNDRFEHNRERLRSTNRAIKDVLKVEDKSELIKVLHGPMHREVNALTQLMVSCINERGEVAECGEALPEVIQATYALAKATMEVADGSQKEAIKKACDKFDKDFRTEYLNKTASELAQELGTTVVEAM
;
A
#
# COMPACT_ATOMS: atom_id res chain seq x y z
N MET A 1 -28.49 -9.98 4.74
CA MET A 1 -27.42 -9.10 4.21
C MET A 1 -26.50 -9.94 3.34
N LYS A 2 -26.32 -9.61 2.06
CA LYS A 2 -25.41 -10.34 1.15
C LYS A 2 -24.02 -9.71 1.25
N THR A 3 -23.06 -10.42 1.84
CA THR A 3 -21.66 -10.01 1.88
C THR A 3 -21.04 -10.13 0.49
N ARG A 4 -20.53 -9.01 -0.05
CA ARG A 4 -19.75 -9.02 -1.30
C ARG A 4 -18.38 -9.62 -1.00
N LYS A 5 -18.05 -10.74 -1.65
CA LYS A 5 -16.70 -11.33 -1.62
C LYS A 5 -15.74 -10.40 -2.35
N PHE A 6 -14.84 -9.75 -1.62
CA PHE A 6 -13.69 -9.07 -2.21
C PHE A 6 -12.62 -10.12 -2.52
N TRP A 7 -12.46 -10.44 -3.80
CA TRP A 7 -11.32 -11.21 -4.28
C TRP A 7 -10.16 -10.24 -4.51
N ILE A 8 -8.98 -10.53 -3.97
CA ILE A 8 -7.75 -9.88 -4.42
C ILE A 8 -7.45 -10.45 -5.80
N ILE A 9 -8.00 -9.83 -6.84
CA ILE A 9 -7.58 -10.07 -8.20
C ILE A 9 -6.48 -9.06 -8.46
N VAL A 10 -5.23 -9.52 -8.48
CA VAL A 10 -4.14 -8.78 -9.12
C VAL A 10 -4.44 -8.80 -10.62
N THR A 11 -5.28 -7.87 -11.07
CA THR A 11 -5.51 -7.67 -12.50
C THR A 11 -4.37 -6.83 -13.03
N THR A 12 -3.58 -7.39 -13.95
CA THR A 12 -2.52 -6.68 -14.67
C THR A 12 -3.05 -5.68 -15.69
N ASN A 13 -4.37 -5.47 -15.78
CA ASN A 13 -5.01 -4.65 -16.81
C ASN A 13 -6.00 -3.66 -16.19
N GLY A 14 -5.55 -2.42 -15.99
CA GLY A 14 -6.39 -1.30 -15.56
C GLY A 14 -5.65 0.03 -15.60
N ALA A 15 -5.85 0.78 -16.69
CA ALA A 15 -5.46 2.18 -16.95
C ALA A 15 -3.98 2.56 -16.68
N GLN A 16 -3.19 2.67 -17.77
CA GLN A 16 -1.89 3.35 -17.74
C GLN A 16 -2.08 4.83 -17.37
N PRO A 17 -1.44 5.34 -16.30
CA PRO A 17 -1.30 6.77 -16.11
C PRO A 17 -0.39 7.33 -17.21
N ASN A 18 -0.76 8.49 -17.75
CA ASN A 18 0.08 9.24 -18.69
C ASN A 18 1.48 9.47 -18.09
N GLY A 19 2.50 8.89 -18.73
CA GLY A 19 3.90 8.98 -18.33
C GLY A 19 4.52 7.60 -18.07
N ASN A 20 5.56 7.27 -18.83
CA ASN A 20 6.35 6.04 -18.72
C ASN A 20 7.00 5.91 -17.33
N LEU A 21 6.26 5.52 -16.29
CA LEU A 21 6.87 5.06 -15.04
C LEU A 21 7.59 3.75 -15.36
N LYS A 22 8.92 3.82 -15.44
CA LYS A 22 9.81 2.68 -15.66
C LYS A 22 10.71 2.55 -14.45
N CYS A 23 11.04 1.32 -14.10
CA CYS A 23 12.10 1.03 -13.13
C CYS A 23 13.43 1.03 -13.88
N ASP A 24 14.43 1.67 -13.31
CA ASP A 24 15.75 1.73 -13.93
C ASP A 24 16.57 0.43 -13.71
N PHE A 25 15.98 -0.59 -13.06
CA PHE A 25 16.59 -1.88 -12.71
C PHE A 25 15.77 -3.10 -13.18
N PRO A 26 15.84 -3.52 -14.45
CA PRO A 26 15.04 -4.63 -14.98
C PRO A 26 15.36 -6.01 -14.38
N GLN A 27 16.48 -6.16 -13.66
CA GLN A 27 16.87 -7.41 -12.99
C GLN A 27 16.02 -7.76 -11.77
N TRP A 28 15.25 -6.82 -11.21
CA TRP A 28 14.39 -7.03 -10.04
C TRP A 28 12.91 -6.85 -10.38
N ASN A 29 12.44 -7.59 -11.39
CA ASN A 29 11.05 -7.52 -11.88
C ASN A 29 10.01 -7.59 -10.75
N GLY A 30 10.21 -8.48 -9.76
CA GLY A 30 9.29 -8.60 -8.62
C GLY A 30 9.21 -7.35 -7.73
N LEU A 31 10.32 -6.64 -7.53
CA LEU A 31 10.33 -5.37 -6.80
C LEU A 31 9.63 -4.28 -7.60
N CYS A 32 9.99 -4.16 -8.88
CA CYS A 32 9.45 -3.17 -9.79
C CYS A 32 7.92 -3.27 -9.90
N ASP A 33 7.41 -4.47 -10.16
CA ASP A 33 5.98 -4.73 -10.32
C ASP A 33 5.19 -4.34 -9.07
N ARG A 34 5.75 -4.62 -7.88
CA ARG A 34 5.13 -4.27 -6.59
C ARG A 34 5.12 -2.77 -6.34
N LEU A 35 6.21 -2.06 -6.64
CA LEU A 35 6.27 -0.60 -6.52
C LEU A 35 5.29 0.10 -7.47
N LEU A 36 5.21 -0.38 -8.72
CA LEU A 36 4.24 0.10 -9.70
C LEU A 36 2.80 -0.21 -9.29
N ALA A 37 2.55 -1.39 -8.71
CA ALA A 37 1.24 -1.73 -8.17
C ALA A 37 0.85 -0.77 -7.03
N ALA A 38 1.74 -0.54 -6.06
CA ALA A 38 1.49 0.41 -4.97
C ALA A 38 1.17 1.81 -5.50
N TYR A 39 1.97 2.31 -6.45
CA TYR A 39 1.73 3.59 -7.10
C TYR A 39 0.34 3.68 -7.72
N ARG A 40 -0.07 2.66 -8.49
CA ARG A 40 -1.35 2.64 -9.21
C ARG A 40 -2.55 2.56 -8.26
N HIS A 41 -2.44 1.77 -7.21
CA HIS A 41 -3.46 1.70 -6.16
C HIS A 41 -3.64 3.05 -5.47
N ASN A 42 -2.54 3.73 -5.13
CA ASN A 42 -2.60 5.09 -4.60
C ASN A 42 -3.22 6.09 -5.58
N GLU A 43 -2.88 6.04 -6.87
CA GLU A 43 -3.52 6.88 -7.89
C GLU A 43 -5.02 6.61 -8.01
N LYS A 44 -5.45 5.35 -7.85
CA LYS A 44 -6.88 5.02 -7.84
C LYS A 44 -7.56 5.58 -6.60
N ALA A 45 -7.00 5.36 -5.41
CA ALA A 45 -7.50 5.94 -4.17
C ALA A 45 -7.64 7.47 -4.26
N ILE A 46 -6.65 8.18 -4.82
CA ILE A 46 -6.69 9.63 -5.04
C ILE A 46 -7.89 10.05 -5.91
N ARG A 47 -8.21 9.28 -6.95
CA ARG A 47 -9.38 9.56 -7.82
C ARG A 47 -10.70 9.31 -7.10
N GLU A 48 -10.79 8.23 -6.33
CA GLU A 48 -12.01 7.90 -5.57
C GLU A 48 -12.28 8.93 -4.46
N LEU A 49 -11.23 9.50 -3.86
CA LEU A 49 -11.30 10.62 -2.91
C LEU A 49 -11.57 11.96 -3.62
N GLY A 50 -12.53 12.00 -4.54
CA GLY A 50 -12.84 13.15 -5.39
C GLY A 50 -13.32 14.40 -4.64
N ASN A 51 -13.87 14.23 -3.44
CA ASN A 51 -14.41 15.30 -2.61
C ASN A 51 -13.30 16.13 -1.92
N ASP A 52 -13.45 17.45 -1.90
CA ASP A 52 -12.48 18.40 -1.31
C ASP A 52 -12.20 18.16 0.18
N ARG A 53 -13.15 17.57 0.92
CA ARG A 53 -12.92 17.18 2.32
C ARG A 53 -11.76 16.20 2.50
N PHE A 54 -11.44 15.42 1.47
CA PHE A 54 -10.35 14.46 1.49
C PHE A 54 -9.05 15.02 0.91
N GLU A 55 -8.93 16.33 0.66
CA GLU A 55 -7.73 16.90 0.04
C GLU A 55 -6.46 16.58 0.82
N HIS A 56 -6.49 16.62 2.15
CA HIS A 56 -5.35 16.22 2.96
C HIS A 56 -4.97 14.74 2.80
N ASN A 57 -5.95 13.85 2.65
CA ASN A 57 -5.68 12.43 2.39
C ASN A 57 -5.11 12.23 0.98
N ARG A 58 -5.66 12.92 -0.03
CA ARG A 58 -5.10 12.92 -1.39
C ARG A 58 -3.65 13.39 -1.40
N GLU A 59 -3.34 14.48 -0.70
CA GLU A 59 -1.97 15.01 -0.67
C GLU A 59 -0.99 14.04 0.02
N ARG A 60 -1.42 13.33 1.07
CA ARG A 60 -0.62 12.26 1.68
C ARG A 60 -0.30 11.15 0.68
N LEU A 61 -1.31 10.66 -0.06
CA LEU A 61 -1.11 9.63 -1.08
C LEU A 61 -0.22 10.11 -2.23
N ARG A 62 -0.38 11.35 -2.71
CA ARG A 62 0.52 11.96 -3.70
C ARG A 62 1.95 12.07 -3.17
N SER A 63 2.11 12.39 -1.89
CA SER A 63 3.40 12.43 -1.21
C SER A 63 4.05 11.05 -1.14
N THR A 64 3.29 9.99 -0.84
CA THR A 64 3.79 8.62 -0.92
C THR A 64 4.19 8.24 -2.35
N ASN A 65 3.37 8.58 -3.34
CA ASN A 65 3.65 8.31 -4.75
C ASN A 65 4.93 9.01 -5.25
N ARG A 66 5.23 10.22 -4.78
CA ARG A 66 6.53 10.88 -5.04
C ARG A 66 7.68 10.06 -4.45
N ALA A 67 7.58 9.62 -3.20
CA ALA A 67 8.60 8.79 -2.57
C ALA A 67 8.80 7.44 -3.29
N ILE A 68 7.72 6.80 -3.77
CA ILE A 68 7.81 5.59 -4.60
C ILE A 68 8.60 5.88 -5.89
N LYS A 69 8.33 7.00 -6.57
CA LYS A 69 9.09 7.39 -7.78
C LYS A 69 10.57 7.60 -7.51
N ASP A 70 10.95 8.02 -6.32
CA ASP A 70 12.36 8.19 -5.97
C ASP A 70 13.04 6.84 -5.74
N VAL A 71 12.36 5.86 -5.13
CA VAL A 71 12.86 4.47 -5.03
C VAL A 71 13.05 3.83 -6.39
N LEU A 72 12.16 4.11 -7.36
CA LEU A 72 12.23 3.55 -8.71
C LEU A 72 13.50 3.94 -9.50
N LYS A 73 14.23 4.95 -9.03
CA LYS A 73 15.49 5.44 -9.62
C LYS A 73 16.74 4.90 -8.92
N VAL A 74 16.59 4.10 -7.86
CA VAL A 74 17.73 3.60 -7.08
C VAL A 74 18.23 2.29 -7.67
N GLU A 75 19.45 2.31 -8.19
CA GLU A 75 20.08 1.13 -8.82
C GLU A 75 20.82 0.23 -7.82
N ASP A 76 21.22 0.76 -6.65
CA ASP A 76 21.96 0.00 -5.64
C ASP A 76 21.01 -0.73 -4.69
N LYS A 77 21.08 -2.07 -4.70
CA LYS A 77 20.25 -2.93 -3.85
C LYS A 77 20.43 -2.62 -2.36
N SER A 78 21.67 -2.34 -1.94
CA SER A 78 21.99 -2.12 -0.53
C SER A 78 21.38 -0.82 0.02
N GLU A 79 21.08 0.13 -0.86
CA GLU A 79 20.41 1.38 -0.52
C GLU A 79 18.89 1.27 -0.59
N LEU A 80 18.34 0.30 -1.35
CA LEU A 80 16.90 0.12 -1.55
C LEU A 80 16.13 -0.02 -0.24
N ILE A 81 16.62 -0.81 0.71
CA ILE A 81 15.92 -1.00 1.99
C ILE A 81 15.80 0.32 2.76
N LYS A 82 16.85 1.14 2.78
CA LYS A 82 16.85 2.44 3.46
C LYS A 82 15.88 3.40 2.78
N VAL A 83 15.90 3.46 1.45
CA VAL A 83 15.03 4.38 0.71
C VAL A 83 13.56 3.93 0.72
N LEU A 84 13.28 2.64 0.84
CA LEU A 84 11.92 2.08 0.97
C LEU A 84 11.25 2.40 2.31
N HIS A 85 12.04 2.68 3.36
CA HIS A 85 11.48 3.03 4.67
C HIS A 85 10.59 4.27 4.56
N GLY A 86 11.03 5.27 3.77
CA GLY A 86 10.30 6.51 3.52
C GLY A 86 8.88 6.32 2.96
N PRO A 87 8.69 5.74 1.76
CA PRO A 87 7.36 5.49 1.20
C PRO A 87 6.54 4.54 2.08
N MET A 88 7.13 3.52 2.69
CA MET A 88 6.39 2.61 3.58
C MET A 88 5.79 3.37 4.78
N HIS A 89 6.59 4.16 5.48
CA HIS A 89 6.13 4.98 6.60
C HIS A 89 5.03 5.99 6.19
N ARG A 90 5.19 6.63 5.02
CA ARG A 90 4.18 7.56 4.48
C ARG A 90 2.88 6.86 4.15
N GLU A 91 2.94 5.65 3.60
CA GLU A 91 1.78 4.84 3.27
C GLU A 91 0.98 4.46 4.53
N VAL A 92 1.65 3.96 5.57
CA VAL A 92 1.00 3.64 6.86
C VAL A 92 0.32 4.86 7.45
N ASN A 93 0.99 6.01 7.38
CA ASN A 93 0.41 7.27 7.84
C ASN A 93 -0.81 7.69 7.01
N ALA A 94 -0.73 7.56 5.68
CA ALA A 94 -1.85 7.87 4.78
C ALA A 94 -3.06 6.96 5.06
N LEU A 95 -2.84 5.65 5.21
CA LEU A 95 -3.88 4.68 5.57
C LEU A 95 -4.53 5.05 6.91
N THR A 96 -3.72 5.32 7.94
CA THR A 96 -4.21 5.68 9.28
C THR A 96 -5.10 6.92 9.24
N GLN A 97 -4.67 7.96 8.53
CA GLN A 97 -5.42 9.22 8.42
C GLN A 97 -6.71 9.05 7.61
N LEU A 98 -6.67 8.22 6.56
CA LEU A 98 -7.86 7.89 5.79
C LEU A 98 -8.86 7.11 6.64
N MET A 99 -8.42 6.14 7.44
CA MET A 99 -9.29 5.41 8.39
C MET A 99 -10.00 6.37 9.35
N VAL A 100 -9.25 7.29 9.98
CA VAL A 100 -9.83 8.29 10.90
C VAL A 100 -10.85 9.18 10.17
N SER A 101 -10.49 9.63 8.96
CA SER A 101 -11.38 10.46 8.14
C SER A 101 -12.65 9.70 7.77
N CYS A 102 -12.57 8.40 7.48
CA CYS A 102 -13.72 7.59 7.10
C CYS A 102 -14.62 7.19 8.28
N ILE A 103 -14.10 7.15 9.51
CA ILE A 103 -14.88 6.83 10.72
C ILE A 103 -15.62 8.06 11.26
N ASN A 104 -14.97 9.24 11.25
CA ASN A 104 -15.53 10.45 11.85
C ASN A 104 -16.69 11.07 11.06
N GLU A 105 -16.90 10.62 9.83
CA GLU A 105 -17.97 11.11 8.98
C GLU A 105 -19.29 10.42 9.37
N ARG A 106 -20.30 11.24 9.68
CA ARG A 106 -21.64 10.77 10.04
C ARG A 106 -22.33 10.17 8.80
N GLY A 107 -22.03 8.91 8.49
CA GLY A 107 -22.63 8.14 7.40
C GLY A 107 -21.61 7.38 6.57
N GLU A 108 -22.06 6.37 5.84
CA GLU A 108 -21.23 5.67 4.85
C GLU A 108 -20.82 6.65 3.75
N VAL A 109 -19.56 7.09 3.79
CA VAL A 109 -18.97 7.88 2.72
C VAL A 109 -18.60 6.94 1.58
N ALA A 110 -19.32 7.02 0.46
CA ALA A 110 -19.11 6.14 -0.69
C ALA A 110 -17.64 6.13 -1.15
N GLU A 111 -16.99 7.30 -1.13
CA GLU A 111 -15.57 7.47 -1.47
C GLU A 111 -14.65 6.60 -0.59
N CYS A 112 -14.98 6.44 0.70
CA CYS A 112 -14.22 5.59 1.62
C CYS A 112 -14.35 4.10 1.28
N GLY A 113 -15.53 3.67 0.80
CA GLY A 113 -15.78 2.28 0.42
C GLY A 113 -14.91 1.80 -0.74
N GLU A 114 -14.54 2.72 -1.64
CA GLU A 114 -13.68 2.42 -2.80
C GLU A 114 -12.21 2.78 -2.54
N ALA A 115 -11.92 3.86 -1.80
CA ALA A 115 -10.54 4.30 -1.57
C ALA A 115 -9.78 3.45 -0.55
N LEU A 116 -10.42 3.01 0.55
CA LEU A 116 -9.73 2.21 1.59
C LEU A 116 -9.18 0.88 1.06
N PRO A 117 -9.94 0.08 0.27
CA PRO A 117 -9.39 -1.13 -0.35
C PRO A 117 -8.14 -0.86 -1.20
N GLU A 118 -8.10 0.26 -1.92
CA GLU A 118 -6.95 0.62 -2.75
C GLU A 118 -5.72 0.95 -1.90
N VAL A 119 -5.85 1.75 -0.84
CA VAL A 119 -4.73 2.05 0.07
C VAL A 119 -4.24 0.79 0.81
N ILE A 120 -5.15 -0.14 1.15
CA ILE A 120 -4.79 -1.45 1.70
C ILE A 120 -3.91 -2.24 0.71
N GLN A 121 -4.30 -2.30 -0.57
CA GLN A 121 -3.52 -3.00 -1.60
C GLN A 121 -2.17 -2.32 -1.84
N ALA A 122 -2.11 -0.98 -1.81
CA ALA A 122 -0.86 -0.25 -1.91
C ALA A 122 0.08 -0.55 -0.73
N THR A 123 -0.45 -0.56 0.49
CA THR A 123 0.30 -0.93 1.71
C THR A 123 0.85 -2.36 1.61
N TYR A 124 0.03 -3.33 1.21
CA TYR A 124 0.47 -4.72 1.04
C TYR A 124 1.52 -4.86 -0.08
N ALA A 125 1.35 -4.15 -1.20
CA ALA A 125 2.31 -4.16 -2.29
C ALA A 125 3.68 -3.59 -1.85
N LEU A 126 3.70 -2.47 -1.10
CA LEU A 126 4.93 -1.93 -0.53
C LEU A 126 5.57 -2.88 0.48
N ALA A 127 4.79 -3.49 1.37
CA ALA A 127 5.31 -4.48 2.33
C ALA A 127 6.04 -5.62 1.62
N LYS A 128 5.45 -6.15 0.53
CA LYS A 128 6.07 -7.19 -0.26
C LYS A 128 7.27 -6.68 -1.06
N ALA A 129 7.26 -5.43 -1.54
CA ALA A 129 8.41 -4.81 -2.20
C ALA A 129 9.61 -4.75 -1.25
N THR A 130 9.38 -4.31 -0.01
CA THR A 130 10.39 -4.30 1.05
C THR A 130 10.93 -5.72 1.34
N MET A 131 10.06 -6.73 1.36
CA MET A 131 10.46 -8.13 1.57
C MET A 131 11.43 -8.66 0.50
N GLU A 132 11.35 -8.18 -0.75
CA GLU A 132 12.22 -8.63 -1.85
C GLU A 132 13.67 -8.17 -1.66
N VAL A 133 13.89 -7.03 -1.00
CA VAL A 133 15.21 -6.43 -0.82
C VAL A 133 15.77 -6.57 0.59
N ALA A 134 14.93 -6.90 1.57
CA ALA A 134 15.36 -7.21 2.92
C ALA A 134 16.16 -8.52 2.98
N ASP A 135 17.10 -8.60 3.91
CA ASP A 135 17.91 -9.79 4.17
C ASP A 135 17.87 -10.18 5.66
N GLY A 136 18.35 -11.38 6.00
CA GLY A 136 18.46 -11.86 7.37
C GLY A 136 17.17 -11.77 8.20
N SER A 137 17.30 -11.29 9.44
CA SER A 137 16.20 -11.16 10.40
C SER A 137 15.11 -10.17 9.94
N GLN A 138 15.47 -9.12 9.19
CA GLN A 138 14.51 -8.15 8.66
C GLN A 138 13.56 -8.83 7.67
N LYS A 139 14.10 -9.64 6.76
CA LYS A 139 13.30 -10.40 5.78
C LYS A 139 12.33 -11.36 6.47
N GLU A 140 12.79 -12.06 7.50
CA GLU A 140 11.97 -13.01 8.26
C GLU A 140 10.81 -12.30 8.97
N ALA A 141 11.07 -11.15 9.61
CA ALA A 141 10.05 -10.35 10.27
C ALA A 141 8.99 -9.84 9.27
N ILE A 142 9.43 -9.26 8.15
CA ILE A 142 8.53 -8.76 7.10
C ILE A 142 7.72 -9.89 6.48
N LYS A 143 8.35 -11.03 6.17
CA LYS A 143 7.67 -12.22 5.63
C LYS A 143 6.60 -12.71 6.60
N LYS A 144 6.92 -12.83 7.89
CA LYS A 144 5.95 -13.24 8.92
C LYS A 144 4.77 -12.27 9.00
N ALA A 145 5.00 -10.97 8.90
CA ALA A 145 3.95 -9.96 8.87
C ALA A 145 3.05 -10.12 7.64
N CYS A 146 3.63 -10.32 6.44
CA CYS A 146 2.88 -10.56 5.21
C CYS A 146 2.06 -11.85 5.28
N ASP A 147 2.66 -12.95 5.74
CA ASP A 147 1.98 -14.25 5.87
C ASP A 147 0.82 -14.18 6.87
N LYS A 148 1.01 -13.43 7.98
CA LYS A 148 -0.05 -13.16 8.94
C LYS A 148 -1.19 -12.38 8.30
N PHE A 149 -0.89 -11.29 7.58
CA PHE A 149 -1.89 -10.51 6.86
C PHE A 149 -2.67 -11.39 5.87
N ASP A 150 -1.99 -12.20 5.06
CA ASP A 150 -2.64 -13.08 4.07
C ASP A 150 -3.55 -14.12 4.73
N LYS A 151 -3.14 -14.68 5.86
CA LYS A 151 -3.94 -15.64 6.63
C LYS A 151 -5.17 -14.97 7.22
N ASP A 152 -4.95 -13.86 7.92
CA ASP A 152 -5.97 -13.14 8.67
C ASP A 152 -7.01 -12.56 7.69
N PHE A 153 -6.57 -11.92 6.61
CA PHE A 153 -7.45 -11.36 5.58
C PHE A 153 -8.41 -12.40 4.95
N ARG A 154 -8.01 -13.68 4.90
CA ARG A 154 -8.84 -14.77 4.35
C ARG A 154 -9.82 -15.38 5.34
N THR A 155 -9.61 -15.18 6.64
CA THR A 155 -10.48 -15.74 7.68
C THR A 155 -11.62 -14.78 8.00
N GLU A 156 -12.87 -15.26 7.89
CA GLU A 156 -14.08 -14.47 8.17
C GLU A 156 -14.28 -14.13 9.67
N TYR A 157 -13.46 -14.68 10.57
CA TYR A 157 -13.61 -14.58 12.04
C TYR A 157 -12.62 -13.62 12.70
N LEU A 158 -12.49 -12.41 12.18
CA LEU A 158 -11.59 -11.43 12.77
C LEU A 158 -12.32 -10.35 13.55
N ASN A 159 -11.76 -10.02 14.71
CA ASN A 159 -12.11 -8.84 15.50
C ASN A 159 -11.55 -7.54 14.88
N LYS A 160 -10.97 -7.60 13.67
CA LYS A 160 -10.31 -6.50 12.98
C LYS A 160 -10.84 -6.36 11.56
N THR A 161 -10.98 -5.12 11.13
CA THR A 161 -11.24 -4.72 9.75
C THR A 161 -10.01 -4.93 8.87
N ALA A 162 -10.21 -5.04 7.55
CA ALA A 162 -9.13 -5.12 6.58
C ALA A 162 -8.13 -3.95 6.70
N SER A 163 -8.62 -2.74 6.98
CA SER A 163 -7.79 -1.55 7.17
C SER A 163 -6.89 -1.66 8.41
N GLU A 164 -7.41 -2.19 9.52
CA GLU A 164 -6.63 -2.41 10.74
C GLU A 164 -5.56 -3.49 10.55
N LEU A 165 -5.85 -4.55 9.79
CA LEU A 165 -4.86 -5.56 9.43
C LEU A 165 -3.74 -4.97 8.56
N ALA A 166 -4.09 -4.13 7.58
CA ALA A 166 -3.11 -3.50 6.71
C ALA A 166 -2.26 -2.46 7.46
N GLN A 167 -2.86 -1.74 8.40
CA GLN A 167 -2.13 -0.85 9.31
C GLN A 167 -1.14 -1.63 10.19
N GLU A 168 -1.56 -2.76 10.79
CA GLU A 168 -0.68 -3.62 11.59
C GLU A 168 0.48 -4.18 10.76
N LEU A 169 0.18 -4.68 9.55
CA LEU A 169 1.19 -5.10 8.59
C LEU A 169 2.20 -3.98 8.34
N GLY A 170 1.68 -2.81 7.98
CA GLY A 170 2.51 -1.70 7.58
C GLY A 170 3.43 -1.20 8.69
N THR A 171 2.89 -1.04 9.90
CA THR A 171 3.67 -0.67 11.09
C THR A 171 4.76 -1.70 11.39
N THR A 172 4.42 -3.00 11.34
CA THR A 172 5.41 -4.07 11.59
C THR A 172 6.56 -4.03 10.58
N VAL A 173 6.26 -3.74 9.30
CA VAL A 173 7.30 -3.61 8.28
C VAL A 173 8.19 -2.39 8.55
N VAL A 174 7.60 -1.24 8.90
CA VAL A 174 8.37 -0.04 9.25
C VAL A 174 9.31 -0.30 10.43
N GLU A 175 8.85 -1.00 11.47
CA GLU A 175 9.66 -1.34 12.66
C GLU A 175 10.77 -2.35 12.38
N ALA A 176 10.63 -3.18 11.34
CA ALA A 176 11.60 -4.20 10.97
C ALA A 176 12.75 -3.69 10.09
N MET A 177 12.60 -2.49 9.49
CA MET A 177 13.56 -1.87 8.58
C MET A 177 14.59 -1.03 9.31
#